data_AF-A0A2H0HEL4-F1
#
_entry.id   AF-A0A2H0HEL4-F1
#
_cell.length_a   1.000
_cell.length_b   1.000
_cell.length_c   1.000
_cell.angle_alpha   90.00
_cell.angle_beta   90.00
_cell.angle_gamma   90.00
#
_symmetry.space_group_name_H-M   'P 1'
#
loop_
_entity.id
_entity.type
_entity.pdbx_description
1 polymer ?
#
loop_
_entity_poly.entity_id
_entity_poly.type
_entity_poly.pdbx_seq_one_letter_code
_entity_poly.pdbx_strand_id
1 'polypeptide(L)'
;MNTTQSLFEGVIVMVAIISLVVLLKKFTVLKKDDSLLFSRIVLQVTLPALIFSSLAVKVFDDRFVIMAAIMAVVEIGMIILAWLLANLFKFQRGEKGALILVSAFGMTTMLGYPIIQQVFPNNPLAMEEAVVTSEFGVGLLLFILGPLIAMYYGESKVEGKFIMKSVQKFFVSPIFISLVAGIAVSFIPIDHNNQVFTTMIRFFELIGNANLLMVAITIGLIIEFKQFKNIYLFLGMAVLLKLIVKPLLAVWLTNDPRFTDMMREIVV
;
A
#
# COMPACT_ATOMS: atom_id res chain seq x y z
N MET A 1 -19.03 2.89 18.16
CA MET A 1 -18.11 1.75 18.08
C MET A 1 -16.76 2.23 18.55
N ASN A 2 -16.09 1.51 19.46
CA ASN A 2 -14.72 1.84 19.82
C ASN A 2 -13.81 1.47 18.63
N THR A 3 -12.83 2.30 18.29
CA THR A 3 -11.89 2.10 17.17
C THR A 3 -11.29 0.70 17.13
N THR A 4 -10.98 0.14 18.30
CA THR A 4 -10.47 -1.23 18.48
C THR A 4 -11.44 -2.32 18.03
N GLN A 5 -12.75 -2.14 18.22
CA GLN A 5 -13.77 -3.09 17.76
C GLN A 5 -13.88 -3.08 16.24
N SER A 6 -13.91 -1.89 15.63
CA SER A 6 -13.94 -1.74 14.16
C SER A 6 -12.69 -2.35 13.50
N LEU A 7 -11.52 -2.16 14.10
CA LEU A 7 -10.27 -2.78 13.68
C LEU A 7 -10.37 -4.32 13.68
N PHE A 8 -10.83 -4.88 14.80
CA PHE A 8 -10.91 -6.32 14.98
C PHE A 8 -11.90 -6.96 14.01
N GLU A 9 -13.08 -6.36 13.85
CA GLU A 9 -14.08 -6.77 12.85
C GLU A 9 -13.49 -6.74 11.44
N GLY A 10 -12.81 -5.65 11.07
CA GLY A 10 -12.27 -5.52 9.73
C GLY A 10 -11.16 -6.50 9.38
N VAL A 11 -10.30 -6.81 10.35
CA VAL A 11 -9.29 -7.87 10.21
C VAL A 11 -9.96 -9.24 10.07
N ILE A 12 -10.97 -9.55 10.88
CA ILE A 12 -11.70 -10.81 10.79
C ILE A 12 -12.36 -10.98 9.42
N VAL A 13 -13.06 -9.95 8.94
CA VAL A 13 -13.73 -9.97 7.63
C VAL A 13 -12.71 -10.23 6.52
N MET A 14 -11.58 -9.52 6.57
CA MET A 14 -10.52 -9.69 5.57
C MET A 14 -9.90 -11.09 5.59
N VAL A 15 -9.59 -11.62 6.78
CA VAL A 15 -9.09 -13.00 6.96
C VAL A 15 -10.11 -14.02 6.49
N ALA A 16 -11.40 -13.79 6.75
CA ALA A 16 -12.48 -14.66 6.30
C ALA A 16 -12.57 -14.71 4.76
N ILE A 17 -12.50 -13.56 4.09
CA ILE A 17 -12.50 -13.50 2.62
C ILE A 17 -11.26 -14.19 2.04
N ILE A 18 -10.07 -13.90 2.57
CA ILE A 18 -8.83 -14.56 2.13
C ILE A 18 -8.93 -16.09 2.32
N SER A 19 -9.44 -16.53 3.46
CA SER A 19 -9.64 -17.96 3.76
C SER A 19 -10.63 -18.61 2.79
N LEU A 20 -11.73 -17.92 2.47
CA LEU A 20 -12.68 -18.37 1.46
C LEU A 20 -12.00 -18.55 0.10
N VAL A 21 -11.17 -17.60 -0.33
CA VAL A 21 -10.43 -17.69 -1.60
C VAL A 21 -9.45 -18.85 -1.59
N VAL A 22 -8.75 -19.09 -0.47
CA VAL A 22 -7.88 -20.27 -0.31
C VAL A 22 -8.68 -21.57 -0.45
N LEU A 23 -9.90 -21.63 0.10
CA LEU A 23 -10.81 -22.77 -0.09
C LEU A 23 -11.25 -22.90 -1.55
N LEU A 24 -11.66 -21.81 -2.21
CA LEU A 24 -12.04 -21.83 -3.63
C LEU A 24 -10.89 -22.28 -4.53
N LYS A 25 -9.65 -21.89 -4.20
CA LYS A 25 -8.43 -22.39 -4.86
C LYS A 25 -8.27 -23.89 -4.68
N LYS A 26 -8.51 -24.40 -3.45
CA LYS A 26 -8.47 -25.83 -3.15
C LYS A 26 -9.56 -26.61 -3.90
N PHE A 27 -10.74 -26.03 -4.09
CA PHE A 27 -11.83 -26.61 -4.89
C PHE A 27 -11.68 -26.38 -6.40
N THR A 28 -10.53 -25.86 -6.87
CA THR A 28 -10.22 -25.59 -8.29
C THR A 28 -11.17 -24.62 -9.01
N VAL A 29 -12.03 -23.91 -8.26
CA VAL A 29 -12.88 -22.84 -8.80
C VAL A 29 -12.02 -21.67 -9.27
N LEU A 30 -10.97 -21.37 -8.50
CA LEU A 30 -9.94 -20.40 -8.85
C LEU A 30 -8.59 -21.10 -8.95
N LYS A 31 -7.74 -20.65 -9.87
CA LYS A 31 -6.39 -21.17 -10.06
C LYS A 31 -5.37 -20.17 -9.54
N LYS A 32 -4.20 -20.67 -9.16
CA LYS A 32 -3.09 -19.82 -8.73
C LYS A 32 -2.71 -18.80 -9.82
N ASP A 33 -2.74 -19.20 -11.09
CA ASP A 33 -2.39 -18.34 -12.22
C ASP A 33 -3.37 -17.17 -12.40
N ASP A 34 -4.60 -17.30 -11.90
CA ASP A 34 -5.59 -16.22 -11.93
C ASP A 34 -5.17 -15.03 -11.03
N SER A 35 -4.24 -15.23 -10.10
CA SER A 35 -3.70 -14.16 -9.26
C SER A 35 -3.14 -12.99 -10.09
N LEU A 36 -2.55 -13.28 -11.26
CA LEU A 36 -2.03 -12.24 -12.16
C LEU A 36 -3.15 -11.41 -12.79
N LEU A 37 -4.29 -12.03 -13.10
CA LEU A 37 -5.46 -11.33 -13.62
C LEU A 37 -6.04 -10.40 -12.55
N PHE A 38 -6.30 -10.93 -11.35
CA PHE A 38 -6.84 -10.12 -10.25
C PHE A 38 -5.88 -9.00 -9.85
N SER A 39 -4.57 -9.26 -9.75
CA SER A 39 -3.56 -8.23 -9.50
C SER A 39 -3.58 -7.13 -10.57
N ARG A 40 -3.75 -7.49 -11.86
CA ARG A 40 -3.86 -6.50 -12.93
C ARG A 40 -5.13 -5.67 -12.82
N ILE A 41 -6.26 -6.28 -12.49
CA ILE A 41 -7.53 -5.57 -12.25
C ILE A 41 -7.36 -4.58 -11.08
N VAL A 42 -6.71 -5.01 -9.99
CA VAL A 42 -6.38 -4.14 -8.85
C VAL A 42 -5.60 -2.94 -9.34
N LEU A 43 -4.42 -3.16 -9.93
CA LEU A 43 -3.48 -2.08 -10.25
C LEU A 43 -3.93 -1.18 -11.41
N GLN A 44 -4.77 -1.67 -12.33
CA GLN A 44 -5.16 -0.93 -13.53
C GLN A 44 -6.58 -0.36 -13.48
N VAL A 45 -7.45 -0.87 -12.61
CA VAL A 45 -8.88 -0.52 -12.61
C VAL A 45 -9.35 -0.10 -11.21
N THR A 46 -9.35 -1.01 -10.23
CA THR A 46 -10.01 -0.72 -8.95
C THR A 46 -9.23 0.23 -8.06
N LEU A 47 -7.90 0.07 -7.98
CA LEU A 47 -7.06 0.97 -7.21
C LEU A 47 -6.99 2.39 -7.81
N PRO A 48 -6.77 2.58 -9.13
CA PRO A 48 -6.89 3.90 -9.76
C PRO A 48 -8.23 4.59 -9.50
N ALA A 49 -9.35 3.86 -9.64
CA ALA A 49 -10.68 4.41 -9.39
C ALA A 49 -10.86 4.83 -7.93
N LEU A 50 -10.41 4.00 -6.99
CA LEU A 50 -10.42 4.29 -5.55
C LEU A 50 -9.62 5.54 -5.20
N ILE A 51 -8.41 5.66 -5.76
CA ILE A 51 -7.53 6.83 -5.58
C ILE A 51 -8.23 8.08 -6.09
N PHE A 52 -8.71 8.05 -7.34
CA PHE A 52 -9.37 9.21 -7.94
C PHE A 52 -10.61 9.65 -7.14
N SER A 53 -11.50 8.72 -6.81
CA SER A 53 -12.73 9.05 -6.07
C SER A 53 -12.44 9.55 -4.65
N SER A 54 -11.35 9.09 -4.03
CA SER A 54 -10.97 9.54 -2.68
C SER A 54 -10.43 10.97 -2.67
N LEU A 55 -9.72 11.39 -3.73
CA LEU A 55 -9.06 12.70 -3.79
C LEU A 55 -9.93 13.79 -4.45
N ALA A 56 -10.83 13.42 -5.35
CA ALA A 56 -11.57 14.40 -6.16
C ALA A 56 -12.68 15.15 -5.39
N VAL A 57 -13.05 14.72 -4.19
CA VAL A 57 -14.30 15.13 -3.49
C VAL A 57 -14.08 16.21 -2.43
N LYS A 58 -12.84 16.55 -2.08
CA LYS A 58 -12.52 17.51 -1.03
C LYS A 58 -11.40 18.45 -1.46
N VAL A 59 -11.31 19.61 -0.83
CA VAL A 59 -10.19 20.52 -1.03
C VAL A 59 -8.95 19.87 -0.43
N PHE A 60 -7.93 19.68 -1.26
CA PHE A 60 -6.69 19.03 -0.88
C PHE A 60 -6.00 19.72 0.30
N ASP A 61 -5.64 18.93 1.32
CA ASP A 61 -4.89 19.39 2.48
C ASP A 61 -3.38 19.21 2.26
N ASP A 62 -2.64 20.31 2.22
CA ASP A 62 -1.19 20.31 2.00
C ASP A 62 -0.40 19.58 3.10
N ARG A 63 -0.98 19.43 4.30
CA ARG A 63 -0.39 18.66 5.40
C ARG A 63 -0.23 17.18 5.04
N PHE A 64 -1.04 16.64 4.13
CA PHE A 64 -0.88 15.25 3.67
C PHE A 64 0.39 15.05 2.85
N VAL A 65 0.91 16.10 2.18
CA VAL A 65 2.22 16.03 1.51
C VAL A 65 3.35 15.96 2.52
N ILE A 66 3.22 16.67 3.64
CA ILE A 66 4.18 16.60 4.75
C ILE A 66 4.16 15.19 5.36
N MET A 67 2.98 14.59 5.55
CA MET A 67 2.85 13.19 6.00
C MET A 67 3.50 12.21 5.03
N ALA A 68 3.26 12.37 3.73
CA ALA A 68 3.92 11.57 2.70
C ALA A 68 5.46 11.71 2.77
N ALA A 69 5.98 12.92 2.98
CA ALA A 69 7.42 13.15 3.12
C ALA A 69 8.00 12.48 4.38
N ILE A 70 7.30 12.58 5.53
CA ILE A 70 7.67 11.87 6.76
C ILE A 70 7.71 10.37 6.51
N MET A 71 6.69 9.83 5.86
CA MET A 71 6.62 8.41 5.55
C MET A 71 7.76 7.97 4.63
N ALA A 72 8.11 8.78 3.62
CA ALA A 72 9.27 8.54 2.77
C ALA A 72 10.58 8.47 3.58
N VAL A 73 10.75 9.35 4.58
CA VAL A 73 11.91 9.30 5.50
C VAL A 73 11.89 8.03 6.34
N VAL A 74 10.74 7.62 6.86
CA VAL A 74 10.59 6.34 7.58
C VAL A 74 11.02 5.18 6.69
N GLU A 75 10.53 5.10 5.45
CA GLU A 75 10.86 4.01 4.52
C GLU A 75 12.36 3.97 4.20
N ILE A 76 12.98 5.13 3.95
CA ILE A 76 14.43 5.22 3.72
C ILE A 76 15.19 4.74 4.96
N GLY A 77 14.75 5.14 6.15
CA GLY A 77 15.31 4.65 7.42
C GLY A 77 15.20 3.13 7.56
N MET A 78 14.04 2.56 7.21
CA MET A 78 13.81 1.11 7.23
C MET A 78 14.67 0.37 6.21
N ILE A 79 14.88 0.93 5.01
CA ILE A 79 15.78 0.38 4.00
C ILE A 79 17.22 0.30 4.55
N ILE A 80 17.71 1.40 5.13
CA ILE A 80 19.07 1.48 5.69
C ILE A 80 19.22 0.50 6.85
N LEU A 81 18.25 0.47 7.78
CA LEU A 81 18.30 -0.39 8.95
C LEU A 81 18.24 -1.88 8.57
N ALA A 82 17.34 -2.25 7.66
CA ALA A 82 17.26 -3.61 7.13
C ALA A 82 18.56 -4.01 6.43
N TRP A 83 19.17 -3.11 5.65
CA TRP A 83 20.45 -3.35 5.00
C TRP A 83 21.59 -3.57 6.01
N LEU A 84 21.69 -2.72 7.04
CA LEU A 84 22.69 -2.84 8.11
C LEU A 84 22.56 -4.18 8.83
N LEU A 85 21.34 -4.53 9.21
CA LEU A 85 21.06 -5.79 9.90
C LEU A 85 21.34 -7.01 9.01
N ALA A 86 20.94 -6.98 7.74
CA ALA A 86 21.22 -8.08 6.82
C ALA A 86 22.74 -8.27 6.59
N ASN A 87 23.53 -7.19 6.66
CA ASN A 87 25.00 -7.27 6.62
C ASN A 87 25.58 -7.83 7.93
N LEU A 88 25.09 -7.37 9.08
CA LEU A 88 25.54 -7.81 10.40
C LEU A 88 25.34 -9.32 10.60
N PHE A 89 24.17 -9.83 10.21
CA PHE A 89 23.83 -11.25 10.29
C PHE A 89 24.30 -12.07 9.08
N LYS A 90 25.10 -11.46 8.17
CA LYS A 90 25.73 -12.12 7.02
C LYS A 90 24.75 -12.90 6.12
N PHE A 91 23.57 -12.34 5.89
CA PHE A 91 22.58 -12.94 4.99
C PHE A 91 23.13 -13.09 3.57
N GLN A 92 22.63 -14.08 2.83
CA GLN A 92 22.99 -14.25 1.42
C GLN A 92 22.44 -13.09 0.59
N ARG A 93 23.00 -12.88 -0.61
CA ARG A 93 22.66 -11.73 -1.46
C ARG A 93 21.14 -11.61 -1.70
N GLY A 94 20.47 -12.70 -2.07
CA GLY A 94 19.01 -12.71 -2.27
C GLY A 94 18.21 -12.42 -0.98
N GLU A 95 18.63 -12.98 0.15
CA GLU A 95 18.02 -12.75 1.46
C GLU A 95 18.16 -11.29 1.90
N LYS A 96 19.29 -10.64 1.64
CA LYS A 96 19.46 -9.20 1.93
C LYS A 96 18.45 -8.36 1.17
N GLY A 97 18.32 -8.59 -0.14
CA GLY A 97 17.35 -7.87 -0.97
C GLY A 97 15.91 -8.11 -0.50
N ALA A 98 15.57 -9.36 -0.19
CA ALA A 98 14.26 -9.73 0.33
C ALA A 98 13.96 -9.05 1.68
N LEU A 99 14.93 -9.00 2.61
CA LEU A 99 14.74 -8.37 3.92
C LEU A 99 14.47 -6.87 3.77
N ILE A 100 15.27 -6.18 2.94
CA ILE A 100 15.10 -4.75 2.68
C ILE A 100 13.71 -4.47 2.11
N LEU A 101 13.31 -5.22 1.07
CA LEU A 101 12.02 -5.02 0.41
C LEU A 101 10.85 -5.29 1.35
N VAL A 102 10.87 -6.40 2.11
CA VAL A 102 9.76 -6.79 2.99
C VAL A 102 9.66 -5.88 4.23
N SER A 103 10.79 -5.38 4.73
CA SER A 103 10.83 -4.55 5.95
C SER A 103 10.40 -3.10 5.70
N ALA A 104 10.86 -2.51 4.59
CA ALA A 104 10.44 -1.18 4.20
C ALA A 104 9.03 -1.24 3.59
N PHE A 105 8.89 -1.90 2.45
CA PHE A 105 7.66 -1.79 1.67
C PHE A 105 6.57 -2.76 2.17
N GLY A 106 5.42 -2.18 2.50
CA GLY A 106 4.17 -2.91 2.73
C GLY A 106 3.33 -2.96 1.46
N MET A 107 2.41 -3.92 1.37
CA MET A 107 1.32 -3.87 0.38
C MET A 107 0.17 -3.04 0.95
N THR A 108 0.43 -1.76 1.27
CA THR A 108 -0.56 -0.82 1.84
C THR A 108 -1.75 -0.59 0.93
N THR A 109 -1.53 -0.60 -0.39
CA THR A 109 -2.57 -0.51 -1.42
C THR A 109 -3.48 -1.74 -1.49
N MET A 110 -2.99 -2.87 -0.99
CA MET A 110 -3.74 -4.10 -0.90
C MET A 110 -4.49 -4.17 0.44
N LEU A 111 -3.78 -4.26 1.56
CA LEU A 111 -4.41 -4.51 2.86
C LEU A 111 -4.68 -3.23 3.67
N GLY A 112 -3.92 -2.16 3.47
CA GLY A 112 -3.99 -0.94 4.27
C GLY A 112 -5.27 -0.13 4.04
N TYR A 113 -5.56 0.24 2.79
CA TYR A 113 -6.76 1.05 2.47
C TYR A 113 -8.07 0.42 2.96
N PRO A 114 -8.32 -0.88 2.75
CA PRO A 114 -9.52 -1.51 3.28
C PRO A 114 -9.62 -1.52 4.81
N ILE A 115 -8.49 -1.58 5.52
CA ILE A 115 -8.49 -1.47 6.97
C ILE A 115 -8.86 -0.05 7.36
N ILE A 116 -8.22 0.97 6.77
CA ILE A 116 -8.50 2.38 7.06
C ILE A 116 -9.97 2.73 6.84
N GLN A 117 -10.59 2.24 5.76
CA GLN A 117 -12.03 2.42 5.51
C GLN A 117 -12.93 1.83 6.61
N GLN A 118 -12.51 0.74 7.23
CA GLN A 118 -13.27 0.09 8.30
C GLN A 118 -13.04 0.76 9.67
N VAL A 119 -11.84 1.29 9.90
CA VAL A 119 -11.47 2.01 11.13
C VAL A 119 -12.11 3.39 11.17
N PHE A 120 -12.10 4.09 10.03
CA PHE A 120 -12.62 5.43 9.88
C PHE A 120 -13.84 5.44 8.94
N PRO A 121 -14.94 4.73 9.30
CA PRO A 121 -16.11 4.67 8.45
C PRO A 121 -16.72 6.06 8.30
N ASN A 122 -17.05 6.44 7.08
CA ASN A 122 -17.59 7.77 6.73
C ASN A 122 -16.63 8.95 6.98
N ASN A 123 -15.31 8.70 7.03
CA ASN A 123 -14.32 9.76 7.03
C ASN A 123 -13.52 9.76 5.72
N PRO A 124 -13.98 10.49 4.68
CA PRO A 124 -13.26 10.61 3.41
C PRO A 124 -11.85 11.18 3.55
N LEU A 125 -11.60 12.05 4.54
CA LEU A 125 -10.29 12.65 4.78
C LEU A 125 -9.25 11.61 5.21
N ALA A 126 -9.66 10.60 5.99
CA ALA A 126 -8.78 9.50 6.37
C ALA A 126 -8.32 8.69 5.15
N MET A 127 -9.24 8.48 4.18
CA MET A 127 -8.91 7.79 2.94
C MET A 127 -8.03 8.65 2.03
N GLU A 128 -8.35 9.94 1.91
CA GLU A 128 -7.55 10.92 1.18
C GLU A 128 -6.11 10.94 1.69
N GLU A 129 -5.93 11.11 3.00
CA GLU A 129 -4.64 11.10 3.66
C GLU A 129 -3.88 9.78 3.43
N ALA A 130 -4.54 8.65 3.62
CA ALA A 130 -3.96 7.34 3.43
C ALA A 130 -3.44 7.15 2.00
N VAL A 131 -4.23 7.59 1.01
CA VAL A 131 -3.87 7.53 -0.41
C VAL A 131 -2.67 8.43 -0.70
N VAL A 132 -2.69 9.68 -0.27
CA VAL A 132 -1.58 10.62 -0.50
C VAL A 132 -0.30 10.10 0.16
N THR A 133 -0.38 9.70 1.42
CA THR A 133 0.75 9.21 2.21
C THR A 133 1.33 7.92 1.63
N SER A 134 0.47 6.96 1.25
CA SER A 134 0.91 5.69 0.70
C SER A 134 1.47 5.84 -0.71
N GLU A 135 0.81 6.58 -1.62
CA GLU A 135 1.28 6.67 -3.01
C GLU A 135 2.50 7.59 -3.18
N PHE A 136 2.50 8.78 -2.54
CA PHE A 136 3.64 9.69 -2.62
C PHE A 136 4.77 9.31 -1.66
N GLY A 137 4.45 8.86 -0.45
CA GLY A 137 5.45 8.55 0.56
C GLY A 137 6.10 7.19 0.37
N VAL A 138 5.32 6.16 0.00
CA VAL A 138 5.80 4.78 -0.10
C VAL A 138 5.87 4.30 -1.55
N GLY A 139 4.81 4.53 -2.33
CA GLY A 139 4.65 4.06 -3.70
C GLY A 139 5.79 4.53 -4.61
N LEU A 140 6.04 5.83 -4.66
CA LEU A 140 7.17 6.41 -5.41
C LEU A 140 8.51 5.74 -5.07
N LEU A 141 8.81 5.58 -3.78
CA LEU A 141 10.04 4.92 -3.34
C LEU A 141 10.07 3.45 -3.76
N LEU A 142 8.96 2.72 -3.64
CA LEU A 142 8.87 1.33 -4.07
C LEU A 142 9.09 1.18 -5.57
N PHE A 143 8.51 2.03 -6.41
CA PHE A 143 8.66 1.95 -7.86
C PHE A 143 10.06 2.31 -8.36
N ILE A 144 10.80 3.15 -7.62
CA ILE A 144 12.18 3.52 -7.93
C ILE A 144 13.16 2.52 -7.31
N LEU A 145 13.14 2.39 -5.99
CA LEU A 145 14.11 1.61 -5.21
C LEU A 145 13.80 0.12 -5.24
N GLY A 146 12.53 -0.29 -5.34
CA GLY A 146 12.14 -1.71 -5.37
C GLY A 146 12.83 -2.48 -6.50
N PRO A 147 12.67 -2.05 -7.78
CA PRO A 147 13.40 -2.64 -8.89
C PRO A 147 14.92 -2.56 -8.71
N LEU A 148 15.46 -1.44 -8.24
CA LEU A 148 16.91 -1.28 -8.00
C LEU A 148 17.45 -2.32 -7.02
N ILE A 149 16.79 -2.49 -5.87
CA ILE A 149 17.15 -3.44 -4.83
C ILE A 149 17.00 -4.87 -5.39
N ALA A 150 15.90 -5.17 -6.07
CA ALA A 150 15.67 -6.48 -6.69
C ALA A 150 16.73 -6.82 -7.75
N MET A 151 17.15 -5.85 -8.57
CA MET A 151 18.21 -6.03 -9.57
C MET A 151 19.58 -6.21 -8.92
N TYR A 152 19.90 -5.41 -7.90
CA TYR A 152 21.20 -5.47 -7.25
C TYR A 152 21.37 -6.76 -6.43
N TYR A 153 20.31 -7.23 -5.76
CA TYR A 153 20.37 -8.41 -4.89
C TYR A 153 19.86 -9.70 -5.55
N GLY A 154 19.16 -9.60 -6.68
CA GLY A 154 18.71 -10.75 -7.47
C GLY A 154 19.82 -11.36 -8.34
N GLU A 155 19.51 -12.49 -8.96
CA GLU A 155 20.44 -13.23 -9.83
C GLU A 155 20.46 -12.71 -11.27
N SER A 156 19.48 -11.87 -11.63
CA SER A 156 19.31 -11.34 -12.99
C SER A 156 20.22 -10.14 -13.22
N LYS A 157 21.11 -10.20 -14.23
CA LYS A 157 21.85 -9.03 -14.75
C LYS A 157 20.89 -8.11 -15.50
N VAL A 158 20.17 -7.27 -14.77
CA VAL A 158 19.27 -6.30 -15.39
C VAL A 158 20.06 -5.03 -15.72
N GLU A 159 19.91 -4.54 -16.95
CA GLU A 159 20.61 -3.35 -17.45
C GLU A 159 20.03 -2.05 -16.89
N GLY A 160 20.85 -0.98 -16.81
CA GLY A 160 20.44 0.34 -16.33
C GLY A 160 19.24 0.96 -17.08
N LYS A 161 19.04 0.59 -18.35
CA LYS A 161 17.87 0.97 -19.17
C LYS A 161 16.54 0.49 -18.57
N PHE A 162 16.54 -0.56 -17.76
CA PHE A 162 15.34 -1.11 -17.13
C PHE A 162 14.85 -0.24 -15.97
N ILE A 163 15.77 0.38 -15.21
CA ILE A 163 15.44 1.27 -14.09
C ILE A 163 14.70 2.50 -14.61
N MET A 164 15.26 3.19 -15.62
CA MET A 164 14.62 4.36 -16.22
C MET A 164 13.24 4.01 -16.78
N LYS A 165 13.09 2.83 -17.40
CA LYS A 165 11.79 2.34 -17.86
C LYS A 165 10.81 2.06 -16.72
N SER A 166 11.25 1.53 -15.58
CA SER A 166 10.38 1.29 -14.42
C SER A 166 9.86 2.60 -13.82
N VAL A 167 10.74 3.60 -13.68
CA VAL A 167 10.34 4.94 -13.21
C VAL A 167 9.35 5.58 -14.20
N GLN A 168 9.66 5.57 -15.49
CA GLN A 168 8.74 6.08 -16.52
C GLN A 168 7.39 5.38 -16.51
N LYS A 169 7.38 4.05 -16.31
CA LYS A 169 6.14 3.27 -16.20
C LYS A 169 5.30 3.68 -14.99
N PHE A 170 5.91 4.11 -13.89
CA PHE A 170 5.15 4.62 -12.75
C PHE A 170 4.44 5.94 -13.09
N PHE A 171 5.12 6.90 -13.70
CA PHE A 171 4.53 8.18 -14.09
C PHE A 171 3.42 8.06 -15.16
N VAL A 172 3.45 6.99 -15.96
CA VAL A 172 2.41 6.68 -16.95
C VAL A 172 1.40 5.64 -16.40
N SER A 173 1.55 5.21 -15.14
CA SER A 173 0.66 4.22 -14.56
C SER A 173 -0.74 4.81 -14.30
N PRO A 174 -1.81 4.00 -14.42
CA PRO A 174 -3.16 4.43 -14.05
C PRO A 174 -3.25 4.97 -12.61
N ILE A 175 -2.44 4.44 -11.70
CA ILE A 175 -2.35 4.87 -10.30
C ILE A 175 -1.88 6.32 -10.22
N PHE A 176 -0.73 6.64 -10.82
CA PHE A 176 -0.19 8.00 -10.81
C PHE A 176 -1.10 8.99 -11.55
N ILE A 177 -1.66 8.58 -12.68
CA ILE A 177 -2.61 9.41 -13.43
C ILE A 177 -3.84 9.73 -12.56
N SER A 178 -4.36 8.75 -11.83
CA SER A 178 -5.52 8.95 -10.93
C SER A 178 -5.20 9.82 -9.73
N LEU A 179 -3.99 9.72 -9.19
CA LEU A 179 -3.47 10.57 -8.12
C LEU A 179 -3.43 12.04 -8.56
N VAL A 180 -2.80 12.31 -9.70
CA VAL A 180 -2.70 13.67 -10.26
C VAL A 180 -4.06 14.20 -10.68
N ALA A 181 -4.88 13.39 -11.35
CA ALA A 181 -6.22 13.80 -11.79
C ALA A 181 -7.15 14.07 -10.60
N GLY A 182 -7.11 13.25 -9.56
CA GLY A 182 -7.92 13.44 -8.34
C GLY A 182 -7.55 14.74 -7.64
N ILE A 183 -6.25 14.99 -7.45
CA ILE A 183 -5.76 16.26 -6.89
C ILE A 183 -6.11 17.44 -7.80
N ALA A 184 -5.95 17.33 -9.12
CA ALA A 184 -6.30 18.41 -10.04
C ALA A 184 -7.79 18.78 -9.95
N VAL A 185 -8.68 17.79 -9.88
CA VAL A 185 -10.13 17.99 -9.71
C VAL A 185 -10.45 18.60 -8.34
N SER A 186 -9.71 18.25 -7.29
CA SER A 186 -9.88 18.80 -5.94
C SER A 186 -9.76 20.33 -5.86
N PHE A 187 -8.96 20.93 -6.75
CA PHE A 187 -8.74 22.39 -6.81
C PHE A 187 -9.78 23.12 -7.66
N ILE A 188 -10.59 22.39 -8.44
CA ILE A 188 -11.66 23.01 -9.23
C ILE A 188 -12.84 23.25 -8.28
N PRO A 189 -13.34 24.49 -8.16
CA PRO A 189 -14.51 24.80 -7.35
C PRO A 189 -15.78 24.30 -8.08
N ILE A 190 -15.97 22.98 -8.11
CA ILE A 190 -17.14 22.32 -8.69
C ILE A 190 -18.22 22.30 -7.62
N ASP A 191 -19.44 22.71 -7.97
CA ASP A 191 -20.60 22.47 -7.10
C ASP A 191 -20.77 20.96 -6.92
N HIS A 192 -20.52 20.47 -5.70
CA HIS A 192 -20.61 19.05 -5.39
C HIS A 192 -22.06 18.54 -5.47
N ASN A 193 -23.06 19.42 -5.54
CA ASN A 193 -24.45 19.07 -5.82
C ASN A 193 -24.76 18.94 -7.32
N ASN A 194 -23.79 19.21 -8.19
CA ASN A 194 -23.95 18.98 -9.62
C ASN A 194 -24.14 17.48 -9.87
N GLN A 195 -25.27 17.14 -10.50
CA GLN A 195 -25.65 15.76 -10.77
C GLN A 195 -24.64 15.02 -11.67
N VAL A 196 -24.00 15.73 -12.61
CA VAL A 196 -22.98 15.14 -13.49
C VAL A 196 -21.74 14.76 -12.69
N PHE A 197 -21.25 15.67 -11.83
CA PHE A 197 -20.10 15.41 -10.97
C PHE A 197 -20.38 14.27 -9.99
N THR A 198 -21.53 14.32 -9.30
CA THR A 198 -21.95 13.28 -8.36
C THR A 198 -22.04 11.91 -9.04
N THR A 199 -22.60 11.85 -10.25
CA THR A 199 -22.73 10.59 -11.01
C THR A 199 -21.36 10.06 -11.44
N MET A 200 -20.45 10.94 -11.88
CA MET A 200 -19.08 10.56 -12.23
C MET A 200 -18.32 10.01 -11.01
N ILE A 201 -18.38 10.71 -9.87
CA ILE A 201 -17.72 10.24 -8.64
C ILE A 201 -18.30 8.90 -8.20
N ARG A 202 -19.63 8.73 -8.18
CA ARG A 202 -20.28 7.45 -7.85
C ARG A 202 -19.84 6.30 -8.75
N PHE A 203 -19.60 6.56 -10.03
CA PHE A 203 -19.07 5.56 -10.94
C PHE A 203 -17.69 5.07 -10.49
N PHE A 204 -16.77 5.99 -10.17
CA PHE A 204 -15.45 5.63 -9.66
C PHE A 204 -15.50 4.99 -8.28
N GLU A 205 -16.37 5.46 -7.37
CA GLU A 205 -16.58 4.86 -6.05
C GLU A 205 -17.05 3.41 -6.18
N LEU A 206 -18.00 3.11 -7.07
CA LEU A 206 -18.50 1.75 -7.27
C LEU A 206 -17.39 0.79 -7.72
N ILE A 207 -16.52 1.26 -8.63
CA ILE A 207 -15.35 0.50 -9.08
C ILE A 207 -14.31 0.37 -7.95
N GLY A 208 -14.05 1.47 -7.22
CA GLY A 208 -13.10 1.52 -6.12
C GLY A 208 -13.49 0.61 -4.94
N ASN A 209 -14.79 0.50 -4.65
CA ASN A 209 -15.31 -0.35 -3.58
C ASN A 209 -15.07 -1.85 -3.84
N ALA A 210 -14.89 -2.26 -5.10
CA ALA A 210 -14.49 -3.63 -5.44
C ALA A 210 -13.01 -3.92 -5.11
N ASN A 211 -12.19 -2.89 -4.87
CA ASN A 211 -10.75 -3.05 -4.66
C ASN A 211 -10.40 -3.99 -3.52
N LEU A 212 -11.08 -3.85 -2.37
CA LEU A 212 -10.90 -4.71 -1.19
C LEU A 212 -11.03 -6.19 -1.57
N LEU A 213 -12.12 -6.54 -2.26
CA LEU A 213 -12.39 -7.92 -2.65
C LEU A 213 -11.35 -8.43 -3.65
N MET A 214 -11.02 -7.64 -4.68
CA MET A 214 -10.05 -8.03 -5.71
C MET A 214 -8.66 -8.26 -5.11
N VAL A 215 -8.27 -7.44 -4.14
CA VAL A 215 -7.05 -7.63 -3.37
C VAL A 215 -7.10 -8.93 -2.57
N ALA A 216 -8.16 -9.15 -1.79
CA ALA A 216 -8.28 -10.33 -0.94
C ALA A 216 -8.23 -11.62 -1.78
N ILE A 217 -8.84 -11.60 -2.97
CA ILE A 217 -8.72 -12.67 -3.96
C ILE A 217 -7.27 -12.83 -4.39
N THR A 218 -6.60 -11.76 -4.81
CA THR A 218 -5.20 -11.81 -5.24
C THR A 218 -4.31 -12.45 -4.16
N ILE A 219 -4.44 -12.01 -2.91
CA ILE A 219 -3.64 -12.51 -1.78
C ILE A 219 -3.98 -13.98 -1.48
N GLY A 220 -5.25 -14.35 -1.39
CA GLY A 220 -5.66 -15.74 -1.15
C GLY A 220 -5.15 -16.70 -2.24
N LEU A 221 -5.03 -16.24 -3.48
CA LEU A 221 -4.46 -17.03 -4.58
C LEU A 221 -2.94 -17.17 -4.47
N ILE A 222 -2.23 -16.11 -4.08
CA ILE A 222 -0.76 -16.10 -3.93
C ILE A 222 -0.28 -16.90 -2.72
N ILE A 223 -1.05 -16.92 -1.62
CA ILE A 223 -0.65 -17.62 -0.39
C ILE A 223 -0.33 -19.09 -0.66
N GLU A 224 0.90 -19.48 -0.31
CA GLU A 224 1.36 -20.87 -0.27
C GLU A 224 1.82 -21.22 1.13
N PHE A 225 1.26 -22.28 1.71
CA PHE A 225 1.72 -22.82 2.98
C PHE A 225 2.90 -23.78 2.75
N LYS A 226 4.05 -23.25 2.34
CA LYS A 226 5.31 -24.02 2.22
C LYS A 226 6.11 -23.97 3.54
N GLN A 227 6.97 -24.96 3.75
CA GLN A 227 7.65 -25.18 5.04
C GLN A 227 8.61 -24.04 5.40
N PHE A 228 8.34 -23.35 6.52
CA PHE A 228 9.14 -22.28 7.14
C PHE A 228 10.48 -22.74 7.76
N LYS A 229 11.06 -23.84 7.30
CA LYS A 229 12.28 -24.39 7.91
C LYS A 229 13.46 -23.45 7.61
N ASN A 230 14.23 -23.10 8.64
CA ASN A 230 15.44 -22.26 8.59
C ASN A 230 15.30 -20.77 8.23
N ILE A 231 14.09 -20.18 8.24
CA ILE A 231 13.92 -18.73 8.00
C ILE A 231 13.53 -17.92 9.25
N TYR A 232 13.62 -18.50 10.44
CA TYR A 232 13.14 -17.88 11.69
C TYR A 232 13.83 -16.56 12.01
N LEU A 233 15.15 -16.47 11.81
CA LEU A 233 15.91 -15.23 12.04
C LEU A 233 15.48 -14.15 11.06
N PHE A 234 15.41 -14.48 9.76
CA PHE A 234 14.92 -13.57 8.73
C PHE A 234 13.51 -13.06 9.04
N LEU A 235 12.59 -13.98 9.35
CA LEU A 235 11.19 -13.64 9.65
C LEU A 235 11.08 -12.79 10.91
N GLY A 236 11.79 -13.16 11.98
CA GLY A 236 11.81 -12.41 13.23
C GLY A 236 12.30 -10.98 13.03
N MET A 237 13.35 -10.78 12.23
CA MET A 237 13.86 -9.45 11.89
C MET A 237 12.86 -8.65 11.06
N ALA A 238 12.29 -9.25 10.01
CA ALA A 238 11.30 -8.58 9.17
C ALA A 238 10.06 -8.14 9.99
N VAL A 239 9.58 -9.00 10.88
CA VAL A 239 8.45 -8.72 11.77
C VAL A 239 8.80 -7.61 12.77
N LEU A 240 9.95 -7.69 13.43
CA LEU A 240 10.38 -6.67 14.39
C LEU A 240 10.55 -5.30 13.73
N LEU A 241 11.16 -5.27 12.55
CA LEU A 241 11.34 -4.05 11.77
C LEU A 241 9.99 -3.45 11.38
N LYS A 242 9.05 -4.27 10.90
CA LYS A 242 7.79 -3.81 10.34
C LYS A 242 6.72 -3.47 11.37
N LEU A 243 6.64 -4.23 12.46
CA LEU A 243 5.57 -4.10 13.47
C LEU A 243 6.00 -3.34 14.72
N ILE A 244 7.30 -3.13 14.94
CA ILE A 244 7.80 -2.42 16.13
C ILE A 244 8.59 -1.19 15.71
N VAL A 245 9.69 -1.38 14.97
CA VAL A 245 10.61 -0.28 14.69
C VAL A 245 9.97 0.78 13.80
N LYS A 246 9.29 0.36 12.72
CA LYS A 246 8.65 1.27 11.77
C LYS A 246 7.54 2.11 12.44
N PRO A 247 6.57 1.54 13.18
CA PRO A 247 5.60 2.33 13.94
C PRO A 247 6.25 3.28 14.96
N LEU A 248 7.29 2.84 15.68
CA LEU A 248 7.98 3.71 16.65
C LEU A 248 8.68 4.90 15.97
N LEU A 249 9.31 4.68 14.82
CA LEU A 249 9.92 5.76 14.03
C LEU A 249 8.85 6.73 13.50
N ALA A 250 7.71 6.20 13.04
CA ALA A 250 6.58 7.01 12.60
C ALA A 250 6.04 7.89 13.74
N VAL A 251 5.79 7.31 14.93
CA VAL A 251 5.36 8.06 16.12
C VAL A 251 6.38 9.14 16.48
N TRP A 252 7.67 8.80 16.50
CA TRP A 252 8.72 9.75 16.85
C TRP A 252 8.77 10.96 15.89
N LEU A 253 8.65 10.72 14.58
CA LEU A 253 8.68 11.78 13.57
C LEU A 253 7.37 12.59 13.47
N THR A 254 6.24 12.03 13.91
CA THR A 254 4.92 12.67 13.87
C THR A 254 4.48 13.27 15.21
N ASN A 255 5.35 13.26 16.23
CA ASN A 255 5.10 13.82 17.57
C ASN A 255 5.16 15.36 17.60
N ASP A 256 4.59 16.02 16.61
CA ASP A 256 4.48 17.46 16.50
C ASP A 256 3.01 17.89 16.67
N PRO A 257 2.69 18.90 17.51
CA PRO A 257 1.31 19.39 17.73
C PRO A 257 0.57 19.84 16.47
N ARG A 258 1.29 20.10 15.36
CA ARG A 258 0.69 20.51 14.07
C ARG A 258 -0.11 19.41 13.37
N PHE A 259 0.08 18.15 13.78
CA PHE A 259 -0.58 16.99 13.18
C PHE A 259 -1.74 16.51 14.03
N THR A 260 -2.84 16.16 13.36
CA THR A 260 -4.04 15.64 14.02
C THR A 260 -3.81 14.21 14.51
N ASP A 261 -4.61 13.76 15.48
CA ASP A 261 -4.54 12.37 15.97
C ASP A 261 -4.84 11.37 14.86
N MET A 262 -5.79 11.69 13.96
CA MET A 262 -6.07 10.88 12.76
C MET A 262 -4.84 10.73 11.87
N MET A 263 -4.10 11.82 11.64
CA MET A 263 -2.90 11.78 10.80
C MET A 263 -1.82 10.87 11.40
N ARG A 264 -1.66 10.92 12.72
CA ARG A 264 -0.71 10.04 13.43
C ARG A 264 -1.16 8.58 13.37
N GLU A 265 -2.47 8.31 13.54
CA GLU A 265 -3.01 6.95 13.48
C GLU A 265 -2.90 6.30 12.09
N ILE A 266 -2.90 7.09 11.01
CA ILE A 266 -2.80 6.57 9.64
C ILE A 266 -1.36 6.20 9.27
N VAL A 267 -0.36 6.94 9.76
CA VAL A 267 1.06 6.75 9.43
C VAL A 267 1.71 5.63 10.24
N VAL A 268 1.18 5.35 11.43
CA VAL A 268 1.73 4.39 12.42
C VAL A 268 1.24 2.97 12.16
#